data_AF-A0A3D2SM53-F1
#
_entry.id   AF-A0A3D2SM53-F1
#
_cell.length_a   1.000
_cell.length_b   1.000
_cell.length_c   1.000
_cell.angle_alpha   90.00
_cell.angle_beta   90.00
_cell.angle_gamma   90.00
#
_symmetry.space_group_name_H-M   'P 1'
#
loop_
_entity.id
_entity.type
_entity.pdbx_description
1 polymer ?
#
loop_
_entity_poly.entity_id
_entity_poly.type
_entity_poly.pdbx_seq_one_letter_code
_entity_poly.pdbx_strand_id
1 'polypeptide(L)' 'MLDKRYQVFISTSGAEMQPERMVLAQTLIGMGFFSWGLEQRTPLSTSIARRQIDDCDYVVLLLGSQYGEQSVSGV' A
#
# COMPACT_ATOMS: atom_id res chain seq x y z
N MET A 1 14.46 18.35 14.45
CA MET A 1 13.01 18.23 14.15
C MET A 1 12.82 16.93 13.39
N LEU A 2 11.83 16.10 13.74
CA LEU A 2 11.48 14.97 12.86
C LEU A 2 10.91 15.57 11.57
N ASP A 3 11.57 15.32 10.46
CA ASP A 3 11.13 15.76 9.13
C ASP A 3 9.96 14.86 8.68
N LYS A 4 8.77 15.13 9.23
CA LYS A 4 7.56 14.36 8.91
C LYS A 4 7.08 14.71 7.51
N ARG A 5 7.03 13.71 6.64
CA ARG A 5 6.66 13.87 5.23
C ARG A 5 5.13 13.78 5.01
N TYR A 6 4.39 13.33 6.02
CA TYR A 6 2.95 13.03 5.98
C TYR A 6 2.59 12.06 4.86
N GLN A 7 3.51 11.16 4.50
CA GLN A 7 3.34 10.20 3.41
C GLN A 7 3.00 8.83 3.97
N VAL A 8 1.97 8.20 3.40
CA VAL A 8 1.47 6.89 3.81
C VAL A 8 1.45 5.96 2.61
N PHE A 9 2.23 4.88 2.67
CA PHE A 9 2.20 3.84 1.65
C PHE A 9 1.09 2.82 1.96
N ILE A 10 0.21 2.56 1.00
CA ILE A 10 -0.91 1.62 1.10
C ILE A 10 -0.63 0.43 0.20
N SER A 11 -0.66 -0.78 0.76
CA SER A 11 -0.66 -2.03 0.00
C SER A 11 -1.87 -2.88 0.36
N THR A 12 -2.50 -3.51 -0.63
CA THR A 12 -3.56 -4.50 -0.43
C THR A 12 -3.05 -5.92 -0.70
N SER A 13 -3.73 -6.93 -0.17
CA SER A 13 -3.44 -8.34 -0.46
C SER A 13 -3.90 -8.78 -1.84
N GLY A 14 -4.89 -8.10 -2.42
CA GLY A 14 -5.48 -8.48 -3.70
C GLY A 14 -6.15 -7.31 -4.42
N ALA A 15 -6.52 -7.56 -5.68
CA ALA A 15 -7.13 -6.58 -6.58
C ALA A 15 -8.63 -6.38 -6.28
N GLU A 16 -9.27 -7.34 -5.63
CA GLU A 16 -10.65 -7.23 -5.15
C GLU A 16 -10.84 -6.09 -4.14
N MET A 17 -9.77 -5.69 -3.45
CA MET A 17 -9.81 -4.65 -2.41
C MET A 17 -9.70 -3.21 -2.94
N GLN A 18 -9.88 -2.98 -4.24
CA GLN A 18 -9.89 -1.61 -4.78
C GLN A 18 -10.90 -0.67 -4.08
N PRO A 19 -12.15 -1.08 -3.74
CA PRO A 19 -13.07 -0.15 -3.10
C PRO A 19 -12.62 0.25 -1.69
N GLU A 20 -12.12 -0.70 -0.88
CA GLU A 20 -11.59 -0.42 0.46
C GLU A 20 -10.34 0.46 0.39
N ARG A 21 -9.45 0.19 -0.57
CA ARG A 21 -8.27 1.01 -0.83
C ARG A 21 -8.66 2.44 -1.18
N MET A 22 -9.69 2.63 -2.01
CA MET A 22 -10.14 3.95 -2.42
C MET A 22 -10.73 4.75 -1.25
N VAL A 23 -11.55 4.11 -0.40
CA VAL A 23 -12.09 4.74 0.81
C VAL A 23 -10.96 5.14 1.77
N LEU A 24 -9.98 4.27 1.99
CA LEU A 24 -8.82 4.57 2.83
C LEU A 24 -8.00 5.75 2.27
N ALA A 25 -7.70 5.74 0.97
CA ALA A 25 -6.93 6.80 0.34
C ALA A 25 -7.64 8.16 0.46
N GLN A 26 -8.95 8.20 0.19
CA GLN A 26 -9.76 9.42 0.34
C GLN A 26 -9.79 9.90 1.80
N THR A 27 -9.91 8.98 2.77
CA THR A 27 -9.88 9.31 4.20
C THR A 27 -8.54 9.94 4.60
N LEU A 28 -7.43 9.35 4.17
CA LEU A 28 -6.09 9.87 4.45
C LEU A 28 -5.87 11.25 3.83
N ILE A 29 -6.32 11.45 2.59
CA ILE A 29 -6.28 12.77 1.93
C ILE A 29 -7.12 13.79 2.71
N GLY A 30 -8.34 13.42 3.15
CA GLY A 30 -9.20 14.28 3.96
C GLY A 30 -8.59 14.65 5.32
N MET A 31 -7.69 13.82 5.85
CA MET A 31 -6.94 14.08 7.08
C MET A 31 -5.63 14.87 6.85
N GLY A 32 -5.29 15.21 5.59
CA GLY A 32 -4.08 15.96 5.24
C GLY A 32 -2.84 15.10 4.98
N PHE A 33 -2.99 13.79 4.78
CA PHE A 33 -1.89 12.90 4.40
C PHE A 33 -1.81 12.70 2.89
N PHE A 34 -0.60 12.47 2.41
CA PHE A 34 -0.35 12.00 1.04
C PHE A 34 -0.41 10.48 1.02
N SER A 35 -1.30 9.91 0.19
CA SER A 35 -1.41 8.46 0.02
C SER A 35 -0.64 7.99 -1.21
N TRP A 36 0.17 6.96 -1.03
CA TRP A 36 0.86 6.23 -2.09
C TRP A 36 0.32 4.81 -2.18
N GLY A 37 0.34 4.24 -3.37
CA GLY A 37 0.08 2.81 -3.55
C GLY A 37 0.29 2.41 -5.00
N LEU A 38 0.49 1.11 -5.22
CA LEU A 38 0.68 0.55 -6.56
C LEU A 38 -0.57 -0.21 -6.98
N GLU A 39 -1.05 0.05 -8.19
CA GLU A 39 -2.18 -0.68 -8.78
C GLU A 39 -1.82 -2.09 -9.24
N GLN A 40 -0.60 -2.28 -9.77
CA GLN A 40 -0.08 -3.58 -10.18
C GLN A 40 1.35 -3.78 -9.68
N ARG A 41 1.62 -5.00 -9.17
CA ARG A 41 2.95 -5.45 -8.73
C ARG A 41 3.65 -6.21 -9.86
N THR A 42 4.52 -5.51 -10.57
CA THR A 42 5.52 -6.06 -11.50
C THR A 42 6.94 -5.96 -10.92
N PRO A 43 7.95 -6.70 -11.43
CA PRO A 43 9.34 -6.57 -10.98
C PRO A 43 9.86 -5.12 -10.98
N LEU A 44 9.52 -4.35 -12.02
CA LEU A 44 9.85 -2.93 -12.11
C LEU A 44 9.16 -2.13 -11.00
N SER A 45 7.84 -2.30 -10.84
CA SER A 45 7.08 -1.59 -9.81
C SER A 45 7.54 -1.92 -8.39
N THR A 46 8.10 -3.11 -8.15
CA THR A 46 8.62 -3.51 -6.84
C THR A 46 9.80 -2.64 -6.41
N SER A 47 10.70 -2.29 -7.33
CA SER A 47 11.80 -1.36 -7.05
C SER A 47 11.29 0.05 -6.72
N ILE A 48 10.25 0.51 -7.43
CA ILE A 48 9.58 1.80 -7.17
C ILE A 48 8.88 1.76 -5.80
N ALA A 49 8.21 0.66 -5.47
CA ALA A 49 7.54 0.45 -4.19
C ALA A 49 8.50 0.61 -3.02
N ARG A 50 9.68 -0.02 -3.11
CA ARG A 50 10.70 0.05 -2.06
C ARG A 50 11.12 1.49 -1.79
N ARG A 51 11.44 2.23 -2.85
CA ARG A 51 11.80 3.65 -2.74
C ARG A 51 10.67 4.47 -2.12
N GLN A 52 9.42 4.26 -2.54
CA GLN A 52 8.28 4.97 -1.95
C GLN A 52 8.05 4.61 -0.49
N ILE A 53 8.26 3.36 -0.10
CA ILE A 53 8.19 2.92 1.30
C ILE A 53 9.25 3.63 2.14
N ASP A 54 10.49 3.70 1.65
CA ASP A 54 11.58 4.44 2.30
C ASP A 54 11.24 5.93 2.45
N ASP A 55 10.38 6.45 1.56
CA ASP A 55 9.91 7.84 1.57
C ASP A 55 8.67 8.11 2.44
N CYS A 56 8.00 7.08 2.92
CA CYS A 56 6.80 7.23 3.75
C CYS A 56 7.12 7.26 5.25
N ASP A 57 6.27 7.92 6.03
CA ASP A 57 6.33 7.86 7.50
C ASP A 57 5.59 6.63 8.03
N TYR A 58 4.60 6.13 7.27
CA TYR A 58 3.77 4.99 7.64
C TYR A 58 3.56 4.05 6.45
N VAL A 59 3.45 2.76 6.76
CA VAL A 59 3.02 1.71 5.82
C VAL A 59 1.75 1.07 6.36
N VAL A 60 0.70 1.07 5.54
CA VAL A 60 -0.57 0.44 5.83
C VAL A 60 -0.75 -0.78 4.94
N LEU A 61 -0.96 -1.93 5.56
CA LEU A 61 -1.26 -3.19 4.89
C LEU A 61 -2.75 -3.50 5.06
N LEU A 62 -3.48 -3.55 3.96
CA LEU A 62 -4.87 -3.98 3.90
C LEU A 62 -4.92 -5.44 3.50
N LEU A 63 -5.36 -6.28 4.42
CA LEU A 63 -5.40 -7.73 4.25
C LEU A 63 -6.84 -8.16 4.06
N GLY A 64 -7.13 -8.70 2.89
CA GLY A 64 -8.40 -9.33 2.54
C GLY A 64 -8.34 -10.85 2.73
N SER A 65 -9.39 -11.53 2.26
CA SER A 65 -9.53 -12.98 2.42
C SER A 65 -8.47 -13.81 1.69
N GLN A 66 -7.89 -13.27 0.62
CA GLN A 66 -6.82 -13.93 -0.16
C GLN A 66 -5.44 -13.78 0.47
N TYR A 67 -5.31 -13.02 1.58
CA TYR A 67 -4.03 -12.89 2.24
C TYR A 67 -3.59 -14.24 2.82
N GLY A 68 -2.41 -14.71 2.40
CA GLY A 68 -1.88 -16.01 2.80
C GLY A 68 -2.36 -17.17 1.95
N GLU A 69 -3.04 -16.92 0.81
CA GLU A 69 -3.20 -17.94 -0.22
C GLU A 69 -1.82 -18.46 -0.64
N GLN A 70 -1.64 -19.76 -0.49
CA GLN A 70 -0.40 -20.42 -0.83
C GLN A 70 -0.34 -20.64 -2.34
N SER A 71 0.86 -20.52 -2.91
CA SER A 71 1.06 -20.99 -4.28
C SER A 71 0.81 -22.50 -4.38
N VAL A 72 0.77 -23.04 -5.60
CA VAL A 72 0.67 -24.49 -5.84
C VAL A 72 1.77 -25.28 -5.10
N SER A 73 2.91 -24.65 -4.81
CA SER A 73 4.00 -25.23 -4.01
C SER A 73 3.79 -25.20 -2.49
N GLY A 74 2.69 -24.63 -1.98
CA GLY A 74 2.41 -24.53 -0.53
C GLY A 74 3.22 -23.44 0.19
N VAL A 75 3.96 -22.62 -0.56
CA VAL A 75 4.74 -21.46 -0.08
C VAL A 75 4.26 -20.16 -0.70
#